data_AF-A0AA45W4T1-F1
#
_entry.id   AF-A0AA45W4T1-F1
#
_cell.length_a   1.000
_cell.length_b   1.000
_cell.length_c   1.000
_cell.angle_alpha   90.00
_cell.angle_beta   90.00
_cell.angle_gamma   90.00
#
_symmetry.space_group_name_H-M   'P 1'
#
loop_
_entity.id
_entity.type
_entity.pdbx_description
1 polymer ?
#
loop_
_entity_poly.entity_id
_entity_poly.type
_entity_poly.pdbx_seq_one_letter_code
_entity_poly.pdbx_strand_id
1 'polypeptide(L)'
;MTRQIIRITGEDRVDFLQGLVTNDVTRAPCWAALLTPQGKYLADFLIVPQDDALLIDVHADLTEDLMRRLTLYKLRSKVTLEPVDMTVARGTGPAPEGAVADPRHEALGWRLYGGTGEDGSDWDAIRVAHTIPETLIELLPNESFILEAGFERLHGVDFRKGCYVGQEVTARMKHKAELRKGLTTLRIEGEAPVGTPITRDGRAVGTLFTQSNGRGIAHVRFDRLGEGMEAGAARAFVE
;
A
#
# COMPACT_ATOMS: atom_id res chain seq x y z
N MET A 1 14.89 0.07 -1.58
CA MET A 1 13.64 -0.40 -0.92
C MET A 1 14.03 -1.29 0.24
N THR A 2 13.82 -0.88 1.49
CA THR A 2 14.18 -1.70 2.66
C THR A 2 12.97 -2.55 3.04
N ARG A 3 13.00 -3.84 2.72
CA ARG A 3 11.94 -4.79 3.01
C ARG A 3 12.40 -5.78 4.05
N GLN A 4 11.47 -6.22 4.89
CA GLN A 4 11.67 -7.27 5.86
C GLN A 4 10.63 -8.35 5.60
N ILE A 5 11.07 -9.61 5.63
CA ILE A 5 10.17 -10.75 5.54
C ILE A 5 9.87 -11.26 6.95
N ILE A 6 8.59 -11.46 7.23
CA ILE A 6 8.10 -12.17 8.41
C ILE A 6 7.49 -13.47 7.91
N ARG A 7 8.01 -14.61 8.39
CA ARG A 7 7.44 -15.92 8.13
C ARG A 7 6.39 -16.24 9.20
N ILE A 8 5.24 -16.74 8.75
CA ILE A 8 4.14 -17.18 9.59
C ILE A 8 3.90 -18.67 9.35
N THR A 9 4.16 -19.48 10.36
CA THR A 9 3.92 -20.94 10.34
C THR A 9 2.82 -21.34 11.32
N GLY A 10 2.35 -22.59 11.25
CA GLY A 10 1.33 -23.14 12.14
C GLY A 10 -0.02 -23.41 11.45
N GLU A 11 -0.86 -24.23 12.07
CA GLU A 11 -2.12 -24.70 11.48
C GLU A 11 -3.14 -23.57 11.28
N ASP A 12 -3.14 -22.57 12.17
CA ASP A 12 -4.10 -21.46 12.15
C ASP A 12 -3.61 -20.27 11.28
N ARG A 13 -2.47 -20.36 10.58
CA ARG A 13 -1.80 -19.20 9.95
C ARG A 13 -2.68 -18.41 8.98
N VAL A 14 -3.50 -19.11 8.21
CA VAL A 14 -4.42 -18.50 7.22
C VAL A 14 -5.56 -17.82 7.95
N ASP A 15 -6.29 -18.53 8.81
CA ASP A 15 -7.44 -18.01 9.55
C ASP A 15 -7.05 -16.84 10.47
N PHE A 16 -5.88 -16.93 11.10
CA PHE A 16 -5.30 -15.88 11.92
C PHE A 16 -5.16 -14.56 11.14
N LEU A 17 -4.52 -14.58 9.97
CA LEU A 17 -4.42 -13.38 9.15
C LEU A 17 -5.76 -12.98 8.52
N GLN A 18 -6.58 -13.95 8.12
CA GLN A 18 -7.88 -13.71 7.48
C GLN A 18 -8.78 -12.83 8.35
N GLY A 19 -8.74 -13.00 9.68
CA GLY A 19 -9.49 -12.16 10.62
C GLY A 19 -8.88 -10.78 10.93
N LEU A 20 -7.67 -10.48 10.42
CA LEU A 20 -6.93 -9.27 10.80
C LEU A 20 -6.72 -8.29 9.65
N VAL A 21 -6.58 -8.78 8.42
CA VAL A 21 -6.17 -7.96 7.28
C VAL A 21 -7.32 -7.65 6.31
N THR A 22 -7.14 -6.64 5.48
CA THR A 22 -8.18 -6.12 4.58
C THR A 22 -8.52 -7.02 3.38
N ASN A 23 -7.64 -7.95 3.02
CA ASN A 23 -7.78 -8.78 1.82
C ASN A 23 -7.98 -10.27 2.14
N ASP A 24 -8.44 -11.03 1.16
CA ASP A 24 -8.67 -12.46 1.28
C ASP A 24 -7.35 -13.24 1.19
N VAL A 25 -6.88 -13.72 2.34
CA VAL A 25 -5.63 -14.47 2.50
C VAL A 25 -5.71 -15.84 1.83
N THR A 26 -6.92 -16.41 1.68
CA THR A 26 -7.11 -17.69 0.99
C THR A 26 -6.82 -17.60 -0.51
N ARG A 27 -6.73 -16.38 -1.04
CA ARG A 27 -6.44 -16.06 -2.43
C ARG A 27 -5.04 -15.47 -2.61
N ALA A 28 -4.15 -15.67 -1.63
CA ALA A 28 -2.76 -15.24 -1.73
C ALA A 28 -2.09 -15.89 -2.97
N PRO A 29 -1.13 -15.21 -3.63
CA PRO A 29 -0.50 -13.95 -3.21
C PRO A 29 -1.42 -12.74 -3.33
N CYS A 30 -1.41 -11.88 -2.32
CA CYS A 30 -2.25 -10.68 -2.30
C CYS A 30 -1.59 -9.52 -1.54
N TRP A 31 -2.00 -8.29 -1.84
CA TRP A 31 -1.64 -7.11 -1.05
C TRP A 31 -2.72 -6.83 -0.02
N ALA A 32 -2.36 -6.51 1.21
CA ALA A 32 -3.31 -6.23 2.26
C ALA A 32 -2.76 -5.21 3.25
N ALA A 33 -3.64 -4.66 4.08
CA ALA A 33 -3.26 -3.83 5.21
C ALA A 33 -3.83 -4.37 6.53
N LEU A 34 -3.09 -4.09 7.61
CA LEU A 34 -3.60 -4.09 8.97
C LEU A 34 -4.13 -2.68 9.29
N LEU A 35 -5.31 -2.61 9.92
CA LEU A 35 -5.94 -1.35 10.28
C LEU A 35 -6.08 -1.20 11.80
N THR A 36 -6.29 0.03 12.25
CA THR A 36 -6.86 0.29 13.57
C THR A 36 -8.34 -0.13 13.60
N PRO A 37 -8.93 -0.34 14.79
CA PRO A 37 -10.38 -0.54 14.91
C PRO A 37 -11.20 0.61 14.30
N GLN A 38 -10.64 1.83 14.25
CA GLN A 38 -11.25 3.00 13.63
C GLN A 38 -11.03 3.07 12.10
N GLY A 39 -10.49 2.02 11.48
CA GLY A 39 -10.28 1.91 10.04
C GLY A 39 -9.12 2.74 9.50
N LYS A 40 -8.19 3.18 10.36
CA LYS A 40 -6.97 3.87 9.93
C LYS A 40 -5.92 2.87 9.51
N TYR A 41 -5.18 3.19 8.46
CA TYR A 41 -4.03 2.42 8.01
C TYR A 41 -2.96 2.30 9.10
N LEU A 42 -2.39 1.10 9.31
CA LEU A 42 -1.24 0.88 10.19
C LEU A 42 -0.01 0.40 9.42
N ALA A 43 -0.17 -0.66 8.62
CA ALA A 43 0.88 -1.22 7.78
C ALA A 43 0.26 -1.95 6.59
N ASP A 44 0.91 -1.85 5.42
CA ASP A 44 0.62 -2.64 4.24
C ASP A 44 1.73 -3.66 4.01
N PHE A 45 1.37 -4.78 3.39
CA PHE A 45 2.31 -5.83 3.07
C PHE A 45 1.76 -6.76 1.99
N LEU A 46 2.67 -7.44 1.31
CA LEU A 46 2.30 -8.57 0.47
C LEU A 46 2.28 -9.83 1.30
N ILE A 47 1.25 -10.64 1.09
CA ILE A 47 1.12 -11.97 1.68
C ILE A 47 1.40 -12.96 0.55
N VAL A 48 2.40 -13.82 0.73
CA VAL A 48 2.84 -14.78 -0.30
C VAL A 48 2.78 -16.19 0.28
N PRO A 49 2.08 -17.13 -0.38
CA PRO A 49 1.98 -18.49 0.12
C PRO A 49 3.29 -19.26 -0.09
N GLN A 50 3.61 -20.11 0.88
CA GLN A 50 4.58 -21.20 0.78
C GLN A 50 3.92 -22.47 1.32
N ASP A 51 4.52 -23.63 1.06
CA ASP A 51 3.92 -24.95 1.34
C ASP A 51 3.33 -25.05 2.77
N ASP A 52 4.11 -24.70 3.79
CA ASP A 52 3.73 -24.78 5.20
C ASP A 52 3.70 -23.42 5.92
N ALA A 53 3.81 -22.32 5.16
CA ALA A 53 3.96 -20.97 5.70
C ALA A 53 3.23 -19.91 4.88
N LEU A 54 3.08 -18.72 5.47
CA LEU A 54 2.81 -17.48 4.75
C LEU A 54 3.99 -16.54 4.98
N LEU A 55 4.46 -15.89 3.92
CA LEU A 55 5.41 -14.79 4.02
C LEU A 55 4.65 -13.46 4.02
N ILE A 56 4.99 -12.59 4.97
CA ILE A 56 4.64 -11.18 4.95
C ILE A 56 5.86 -10.40 4.49
N ASP A 57 5.75 -9.74 3.35
CA ASP A 57 6.72 -8.78 2.82
C ASP A 57 6.25 -7.38 3.20
N VAL A 58 6.94 -6.76 4.16
CA VAL A 58 6.59 -5.46 4.76
C VAL A 58 7.74 -4.46 4.63
N HIS A 59 7.42 -3.17 4.67
CA HIS A 59 8.43 -2.12 4.83
C HIS A 59 9.20 -2.31 6.14
N ALA A 60 10.53 -2.28 6.11
CA ALA A 60 11.36 -2.62 7.26
C ALA A 60 11.04 -1.78 8.51
N ASP A 61 10.83 -0.48 8.35
CA ASP A 61 10.51 0.45 9.45
C ASP A 61 9.16 0.19 10.13
N LEU A 62 8.26 -0.60 9.50
CA LEU A 62 6.97 -0.99 10.10
C LEU A 62 7.01 -2.37 10.75
N THR A 63 8.10 -3.12 10.62
CA THR A 63 8.21 -4.51 11.07
C THR A 63 7.98 -4.65 12.57
N GLU A 64 8.62 -3.82 13.39
CA GLU A 64 8.56 -3.96 14.84
C GLU A 64 7.13 -3.71 15.36
N ASP A 65 6.47 -2.64 14.91
CA ASP A 65 5.09 -2.36 15.30
C ASP A 65 4.11 -3.42 14.77
N LEU A 66 4.30 -3.88 13.53
CA LEU A 66 3.48 -4.95 12.96
C LEU A 66 3.62 -6.24 13.76
N MET A 67 4.84 -6.67 14.07
CA MET A 67 5.12 -7.87 14.88
C MET A 67 4.50 -7.77 16.27
N ARG A 68 4.64 -6.62 16.92
CA ARG A 68 4.02 -6.36 18.23
C ARG A 68 2.50 -6.52 18.17
N ARG A 69 1.85 -5.93 17.15
CA ARG A 69 0.39 -6.01 16.99
C ARG A 69 -0.09 -7.41 16.66
N LEU A 70 0.55 -8.09 15.71
CA LEU A 70 0.21 -9.48 15.37
C LEU A 70 0.38 -10.40 16.59
N THR A 71 1.42 -10.18 17.41
CA THR A 71 1.62 -10.94 18.66
C THR A 71 0.49 -10.70 19.66
N LEU A 72 -0.04 -9.48 19.77
CA LEU A 72 -1.20 -9.19 20.63
C LEU A 72 -2.46 -9.94 20.16
N TYR A 73 -2.67 -10.05 18.84
CA TYR A 73 -3.82 -10.76 18.27
C TYR A 73 -3.70 -12.29 18.28
N LYS A 74 -2.48 -12.83 18.41
CA LYS A 74 -2.19 -14.27 18.36
C LYS A 74 -2.85 -15.10 19.47
N LEU A 75 -3.44 -14.50 20.51
CA LEU A 75 -3.90 -15.22 21.71
C LEU A 75 -4.68 -16.51 21.37
N ARG A 76 -4.10 -17.67 21.73
CA ARG A 76 -4.58 -19.04 21.47
C ARG A 76 -4.49 -19.56 20.02
N SER A 77 -4.16 -18.71 19.04
CA SER A 77 -3.85 -19.16 17.67
C SER A 77 -2.53 -19.92 17.66
N LYS A 78 -2.53 -21.12 17.08
CA LYS A 78 -1.35 -21.96 16.88
C LYS A 78 -0.56 -21.48 15.66
N VAL A 79 0.02 -20.29 15.79
CA VAL A 79 0.87 -19.66 14.78
C VAL A 79 2.21 -19.27 15.37
N THR A 80 3.28 -19.27 14.58
CA THR A 80 4.58 -18.71 14.94
C THR A 80 4.88 -17.56 13.98
N LEU A 81 5.36 -16.44 14.52
CA LEU A 81 5.72 -15.23 13.77
C LEU A 81 7.21 -15.01 13.96
N GLU A 82 7.97 -14.97 12.87
CA GLU A 82 9.43 -14.91 12.92
C GLU A 82 9.95 -14.05 11.76
N PRO A 83 10.69 -12.96 12.02
CA PRO A 83 11.45 -12.28 10.98
C PRO A 83 12.48 -13.25 10.40
N VAL A 84 12.62 -13.26 9.08
CA VAL A 84 13.61 -14.09 8.38
C VAL A 84 14.50 -13.21 7.53
N ASP A 85 15.79 -13.52 7.50
CA ASP A 85 16.74 -12.89 6.61
C ASP A 85 16.54 -13.47 5.20
N MET A 86 15.81 -12.73 4.37
CA MET A 86 15.43 -13.15 3.04
C MET A 86 15.43 -11.93 2.12
N THR A 87 16.22 -12.01 1.05
CA THR A 87 16.25 -10.97 0.02
C THR A 87 15.00 -11.02 -0.85
N VAL A 88 14.62 -9.86 -1.40
CA VAL A 88 13.53 -9.76 -2.36
C VAL A 88 14.07 -9.10 -3.61
N ALA A 89 14.08 -9.84 -4.71
CA ALA A 89 14.29 -9.29 -6.04
C ALA A 89 12.95 -8.84 -6.65
N ARG A 90 13.01 -7.86 -7.54
CA ARG A 90 11.84 -7.39 -8.30
C ARG A 90 12.25 -6.94 -9.69
N GLY A 91 11.32 -7.03 -10.63
CA GLY A 91 11.52 -6.57 -12.00
C GLY A 91 10.24 -6.50 -12.81
N THR A 92 10.29 -5.80 -13.92
CA THR A 92 9.22 -5.62 -14.91
C THR A 92 9.46 -6.44 -16.18
N GLY A 93 10.69 -6.95 -16.37
CA GLY A 93 11.04 -7.87 -17.45
C GLY A 93 10.44 -9.28 -17.29
N PRO A 94 10.88 -10.26 -18.10
CA PRO A 94 10.44 -11.65 -17.98
C PRO A 94 10.62 -12.20 -16.56
N ALA A 95 9.56 -12.78 -16.01
CA ALA A 95 9.56 -13.31 -14.65
C ALA A 95 10.43 -14.57 -14.56
N PRO A 96 11.40 -14.64 -13.62
CA PRO A 96 12.14 -15.86 -13.33
C PRO A 96 11.23 -16.97 -12.80
N GLU A 97 11.72 -18.21 -12.83
CA GLU A 97 11.03 -19.33 -12.19
C GLU A 97 10.84 -19.07 -10.69
N GLY A 98 9.65 -19.38 -10.17
CA GLY A 98 9.29 -19.14 -8.77
C GLY A 98 8.97 -17.68 -8.42
N ALA A 99 9.07 -16.75 -9.37
CA ALA A 99 8.64 -15.37 -9.16
C ALA A 99 7.10 -15.28 -9.08
N VAL A 100 6.65 -14.32 -8.28
CA VAL A 100 5.25 -14.02 -8.03
C VAL A 100 4.92 -12.68 -8.70
N ALA A 101 3.87 -12.63 -9.50
CA ALA A 101 3.37 -11.36 -10.04
C ALA A 101 2.99 -10.41 -8.90
N ASP A 102 3.35 -9.12 -8.99
CA ASP A 102 3.00 -8.15 -7.95
C ASP A 102 1.47 -7.95 -7.92
N PRO A 103 0.79 -8.30 -6.83
CA PRO A 103 -0.67 -8.37 -6.80
C PRO A 103 -1.33 -6.98 -6.75
N ARG A 104 -0.55 -5.90 -6.65
CA ARG A 104 -1.08 -4.53 -6.61
C ARG A 104 -1.45 -4.02 -8.01
N HIS A 105 -0.57 -4.27 -8.98
CA HIS A 105 -0.71 -3.79 -10.35
C HIS A 105 0.28 -4.50 -11.28
N GLU A 106 -0.15 -4.88 -12.49
CA GLU A 106 0.68 -5.60 -13.46
C GLU A 106 1.96 -4.84 -13.87
N ALA A 107 1.90 -3.52 -13.93
CA ALA A 107 3.04 -2.66 -14.27
C ALA A 107 4.20 -2.74 -13.24
N LEU A 108 3.95 -3.25 -12.03
CA LEU A 108 5.00 -3.51 -11.04
C LEU A 108 5.74 -4.83 -11.32
N GLY A 109 5.30 -5.60 -12.30
CA GLY A 109 5.93 -6.84 -12.75
C GLY A 109 5.85 -7.95 -11.72
N TRP A 110 7.00 -8.42 -11.27
CA TRP A 110 7.15 -9.60 -10.43
C TRP A 110 8.08 -9.36 -9.24
N ARG A 111 7.97 -10.26 -8.26
CA ARG A 111 8.81 -10.35 -7.07
C ARG A 111 9.34 -11.77 -6.91
N LEU A 112 10.59 -11.90 -6.51
CA LEU A 112 11.23 -13.19 -6.25
C LEU A 112 11.84 -13.19 -4.85
N TYR A 113 11.30 -14.05 -3.99
CA TYR A 113 11.70 -14.22 -2.60
C TYR A 113 12.91 -15.17 -2.51
N GLY A 114 13.98 -14.73 -1.84
CA GLY A 114 15.27 -15.41 -1.83
C GLY A 114 16.11 -15.17 -3.09
N GLY A 115 15.61 -14.40 -4.05
CA GLY A 115 16.34 -13.97 -5.24
C GLY A 115 17.22 -12.75 -4.97
N THR A 116 18.14 -12.47 -5.88
CA THR A 116 18.95 -11.25 -5.89
C THR A 116 18.81 -10.52 -7.22
N GLY A 117 18.90 -9.20 -7.17
CA GLY A 117 18.88 -8.33 -8.35
C GLY A 117 17.67 -7.40 -8.42
N GLU A 118 17.89 -6.24 -9.03
CA GLU A 118 16.86 -5.36 -9.58
C GLU A 118 17.17 -5.19 -11.07
N ASP A 119 16.14 -5.05 -11.91
CA ASP A 119 16.31 -4.92 -13.37
C ASP A 119 16.55 -3.48 -13.83
N GLY A 120 16.77 -2.55 -12.90
CA GLY A 120 17.00 -1.13 -13.19
C GLY A 120 15.73 -0.33 -13.48
N SER A 121 14.54 -0.90 -13.26
CA SER A 121 13.26 -0.19 -13.44
C SER A 121 13.20 1.09 -12.60
N ASP A 122 12.68 2.17 -13.20
CA ASP A 122 12.30 3.39 -12.47
C ASP A 122 10.96 3.16 -11.77
N TRP A 123 11.04 2.70 -10.52
CA TRP A 123 9.88 2.37 -9.71
C TRP A 123 9.01 3.58 -9.39
N ASP A 124 9.60 4.75 -9.23
CA ASP A 124 8.85 5.98 -8.95
C ASP A 124 8.06 6.40 -10.18
N ALA A 125 8.64 6.29 -11.38
CA ALA A 125 7.91 6.50 -12.63
C ALA A 125 6.70 5.58 -12.77
N ILE A 126 6.87 4.27 -12.52
CA ILE A 126 5.78 3.30 -12.57
C ILE A 126 4.70 3.65 -11.54
N ARG A 127 5.10 3.91 -10.29
CA ARG A 127 4.17 4.25 -9.21
C ARG A 127 3.39 5.52 -9.52
N VAL A 128 4.06 6.58 -9.97
CA VAL A 128 3.42 7.85 -10.31
C VAL A 128 2.46 7.70 -11.50
N ALA A 129 2.85 6.95 -12.54
CA ALA A 129 2.01 6.70 -13.71
C ALA A 129 0.70 5.97 -13.34
N HIS A 130 0.75 5.06 -12.36
CA HIS A 130 -0.39 4.23 -11.95
C HIS A 130 -1.01 4.62 -10.60
N THR A 131 -0.62 5.77 -10.03
CA THR A 131 -1.04 6.24 -8.71
C THR A 131 -0.92 5.14 -7.64
N ILE A 132 0.23 4.45 -7.60
CA ILE A 132 0.51 3.39 -6.63
C ILE A 132 1.25 4.00 -5.44
N PRO A 133 0.66 4.01 -4.24
CA PRO A 133 1.26 4.65 -3.09
C PRO A 133 2.43 3.85 -2.53
N GLU A 134 3.38 4.55 -1.92
CA GLU A 134 4.47 3.96 -1.17
C GLU A 134 4.28 4.15 0.35
N THR A 135 4.61 3.09 1.08
CA THR A 135 4.64 3.05 2.54
C THR A 135 5.49 4.19 3.10
N LEU A 136 4.98 4.91 4.10
CA LEU A 136 5.64 6.06 4.76
C LEU A 136 5.84 7.32 3.89
N ILE A 137 5.44 7.28 2.61
CA ILE A 137 5.39 8.46 1.74
C ILE A 137 3.94 8.90 1.57
N GLU A 138 3.14 8.13 0.84
CA GLU A 138 1.70 8.38 0.68
C GLU A 138 0.84 7.59 1.69
N LEU A 139 1.34 6.46 2.21
CA LEU A 139 0.66 5.67 3.23
C LEU A 139 1.22 6.00 4.62
N LEU A 140 0.50 6.85 5.34
CA LEU A 140 0.89 7.34 6.65
C LEU A 140 0.13 6.58 7.76
N PRO A 141 0.82 5.83 8.63
CA PRO A 141 0.19 5.12 9.74
C PRO A 141 -0.63 6.05 10.64
N ASN A 142 -1.80 5.59 11.07
CA ASN A 142 -2.80 6.32 11.86
C ASN A 142 -3.47 7.52 11.16
N GLU A 143 -3.03 7.89 9.95
CA GLU A 143 -3.56 9.03 9.21
C GLU A 143 -4.37 8.61 8.00
N SER A 144 -3.80 7.76 7.13
CA SER A 144 -4.41 7.37 5.86
C SER A 144 -5.64 6.47 6.03
N PHE A 145 -6.58 6.59 5.09
CA PHE A 145 -7.68 5.64 4.90
C PHE A 145 -7.45 4.85 3.61
N ILE A 146 -7.61 3.53 3.67
CA ILE A 146 -7.21 2.64 2.56
C ILE A 146 -7.96 2.91 1.25
N LEU A 147 -9.24 3.31 1.30
CA LEU A 147 -9.99 3.64 0.10
C LEU A 147 -9.54 4.97 -0.52
N GLU A 148 -9.13 5.94 0.31
CA GLU A 148 -8.50 7.17 -0.17
C GLU A 148 -7.12 6.92 -0.76
N ALA A 149 -6.44 5.86 -0.31
CA ALA A 149 -5.15 5.43 -0.82
C ALA A 149 -5.23 4.47 -2.02
N GLY A 150 -6.43 4.22 -2.56
CA GLY A 150 -6.61 3.40 -3.77
C GLY A 150 -6.54 1.89 -3.56
N PHE A 151 -6.66 1.38 -2.33
CA PHE A 151 -6.61 -0.06 -2.06
C PHE A 151 -7.65 -0.85 -2.85
N GLU A 152 -8.85 -0.32 -3.07
CA GLU A 152 -9.84 -1.02 -3.90
C GLU A 152 -9.36 -1.18 -5.35
N ARG A 153 -8.85 -0.09 -5.94
CA ARG A 153 -8.33 -0.07 -7.31
C ARG A 153 -7.10 -0.97 -7.48
N LEU A 154 -6.29 -1.08 -6.44
CA LEU A 154 -5.03 -1.84 -6.41
C LEU A 154 -5.18 -3.21 -5.73
N HIS A 155 -6.40 -3.75 -5.69
CA HIS A 155 -6.69 -5.10 -5.19
C HIS A 155 -6.24 -5.37 -3.74
N GLY A 156 -6.13 -4.34 -2.91
CA GLY A 156 -5.66 -4.39 -1.52
C GLY A 156 -6.74 -4.67 -0.47
N VAL A 157 -8.00 -4.75 -0.87
CA VAL A 157 -9.15 -5.00 0.02
C VAL A 157 -10.19 -5.86 -0.70
N ASP A 158 -10.71 -6.89 -0.01
CA ASP A 158 -11.85 -7.67 -0.49
C ASP A 158 -13.09 -7.29 0.33
N PHE A 159 -14.16 -6.85 -0.33
CA PHE A 159 -15.42 -6.51 0.33
C PHE A 159 -16.35 -7.72 0.53
N ARG A 160 -15.99 -8.88 -0.01
CA ARG A 160 -16.79 -10.12 0.06
C ARG A 160 -16.26 -11.10 1.10
N LYS A 161 -15.07 -10.86 1.67
CA LYS A 161 -14.53 -11.70 2.74
C LYS A 161 -15.26 -11.49 4.07
N GLY A 162 -14.98 -12.38 5.02
CA GLY A 162 -15.47 -12.27 6.40
C GLY A 162 -14.88 -11.08 7.16
N CYS A 163 -15.24 -10.99 8.45
CA CYS A 163 -14.87 -9.86 9.29
C CYS A 163 -13.36 -9.69 9.45
N TYR A 164 -12.91 -8.43 9.47
CA TYR A 164 -11.55 -8.06 9.82
C TYR A 164 -11.50 -6.75 10.62
N VAL A 165 -10.38 -6.47 11.28
CA VAL A 165 -10.22 -5.27 12.12
C VAL A 165 -10.37 -3.98 11.29
N GLY A 166 -11.26 -3.08 11.72
CA GLY A 166 -11.51 -1.80 11.04
C GLY A 166 -12.40 -1.88 9.80
N GLN A 167 -13.01 -3.04 9.52
CA GLN A 167 -13.89 -3.24 8.37
C GLN A 167 -15.11 -2.29 8.38
N GLU A 168 -15.73 -2.04 9.54
CA GLU A 168 -16.96 -1.23 9.63
C GLU A 168 -16.80 0.16 8.99
N VAL A 169 -15.68 0.83 9.27
CA VAL A 169 -15.38 2.15 8.71
C VAL A 169 -15.11 2.05 7.21
N THR A 170 -14.36 1.03 6.78
CA THR A 170 -14.06 0.78 5.36
C THR A 170 -15.34 0.52 4.55
N ALA A 171 -16.21 -0.38 5.02
CA ALA A 171 -17.48 -0.70 4.39
C ALA A 171 -18.41 0.52 4.35
N ARG A 172 -18.48 1.30 5.44
CA ARG A 172 -19.25 2.54 5.46
C ARG A 172 -18.76 3.55 4.43
N MET A 173 -17.45 3.70 4.27
CA MET A 173 -16.88 4.59 3.25
C MET A 173 -17.25 4.12 1.83
N LYS A 174 -17.23 2.80 1.57
CA LYS A 174 -17.61 2.22 0.28
C LYS A 174 -19.08 2.47 -0.09
N HIS A 175 -20.00 2.35 0.87
CA HIS A 175 -21.43 2.36 0.58
C HIS A 175 -22.13 3.71 0.73
N LYS A 176 -21.56 4.66 1.49
CA LYS A 176 -22.31 5.85 1.95
C LYS A 176 -22.19 7.09 1.05
N ALA A 177 -21.16 7.20 0.21
CA ALA A 177 -21.05 8.28 -0.78
C ALA A 177 -19.89 8.04 -1.75
N GLU A 178 -19.93 8.75 -2.88
CA GLU A 178 -18.76 8.96 -3.73
C GLU A 178 -17.60 9.53 -2.89
N LEU A 179 -16.41 8.98 -3.12
CA LEU A 179 -15.22 9.33 -2.36
C LEU A 179 -14.80 10.77 -2.71
N ARG A 180 -14.86 11.70 -1.75
CA ARG A 180 -14.59 13.13 -2.00
C ARG A 180 -13.12 13.53 -1.99
N LYS A 181 -12.25 12.66 -1.47
CA LYS A 181 -10.82 12.89 -1.35
C LYS A 181 -10.05 11.59 -1.53
N GLY A 182 -8.84 11.67 -2.06
CA GLY A 182 -8.02 10.50 -2.30
C GLY A 182 -6.76 10.81 -3.11
N LEU A 183 -5.98 9.77 -3.35
CA LEU A 183 -4.81 9.82 -4.21
C LEU A 183 -5.22 9.91 -5.68
N THR A 184 -4.58 10.83 -6.38
CA THR A 184 -4.61 10.95 -7.85
C THR A 184 -3.23 11.30 -8.35
N THR A 185 -3.00 11.13 -9.64
CA THR A 185 -1.84 11.69 -10.32
C THR A 185 -2.20 13.06 -10.90
N LEU A 186 -1.31 14.03 -10.77
CA LEU A 186 -1.40 15.35 -11.36
C LEU A 186 -0.20 15.56 -12.29
N ARG A 187 -0.38 16.36 -13.34
CA ARG A 187 0.75 16.88 -14.12
C ARG A 187 1.42 17.99 -13.33
N ILE A 188 2.74 17.99 -13.26
CA ILE A 188 3.54 18.93 -12.48
C ILE A 188 4.53 19.65 -13.41
N GLU A 189 4.55 20.98 -13.35
CA GLU A 189 5.61 21.80 -13.91
C GLU A 189 6.51 22.31 -12.79
N GLY A 190 7.79 21.95 -12.83
CA GLY A 190 8.75 22.18 -11.75
C GLY A 190 8.82 21.00 -10.79
N GLU A 191 9.35 21.24 -9.59
CA GLU A 191 9.48 20.24 -8.54
C GLU A 191 9.16 20.86 -7.18
N ALA A 192 8.56 20.07 -6.30
CA ALA A 192 8.41 20.43 -4.90
C ALA A 192 8.73 19.24 -3.97
N PRO A 193 9.20 19.47 -2.73
CA PRO A 193 9.45 18.39 -1.79
C PRO A 193 8.20 17.55 -1.51
N VAL A 194 8.39 16.27 -1.19
CA VAL A 194 7.33 15.39 -0.68
C VAL A 194 6.66 16.04 0.54
N GLY A 195 5.33 16.02 0.57
CA GLY A 195 4.55 16.64 1.64
C GLY A 195 4.21 18.11 1.40
N THR A 196 4.58 18.69 0.26
CA THR A 196 4.27 20.09 -0.05
C THR A 196 2.76 20.29 -0.20
N PRO A 197 2.15 21.26 0.52
CA PRO A 197 0.74 21.58 0.35
C PRO A 197 0.44 22.10 -1.06
N ILE A 198 -0.61 21.58 -1.67
CA ILE A 198 -1.19 22.11 -2.91
C ILE A 198 -2.24 23.13 -2.52
N THR A 199 -2.13 24.34 -3.06
CA THR A 199 -3.09 25.43 -2.85
C THR A 199 -3.67 25.95 -4.15
N ARG A 200 -4.86 26.55 -4.07
CA ARG A 200 -5.52 27.29 -5.15
C ARG A 200 -6.21 28.51 -4.54
N ASP A 201 -5.90 29.71 -5.04
CA ASP A 201 -6.42 30.97 -4.49
C ASP A 201 -6.20 31.10 -2.96
N GLY A 202 -5.04 30.65 -2.47
CA GLY A 202 -4.71 30.63 -1.04
C GLY A 202 -5.46 29.59 -0.21
N ARG A 203 -6.25 28.70 -0.82
CA ARG A 203 -6.97 27.61 -0.13
C ARG A 203 -6.30 26.27 -0.36
N ALA A 204 -6.20 25.46 0.70
CA ALA A 204 -5.65 24.10 0.61
C ALA A 204 -6.53 23.19 -0.27
N VAL A 205 -5.91 22.57 -1.28
CA VAL A 205 -6.49 21.56 -2.17
C VAL A 205 -6.11 20.15 -1.71
N GLY A 206 -4.84 19.97 -1.33
CA GLY A 206 -4.27 18.67 -1.00
C GLY A 206 -2.79 18.76 -0.68
N THR A 207 -2.09 17.64 -0.85
CA THR A 207 -0.65 17.50 -0.60
C THR A 207 -0.01 16.74 -1.74
N LEU A 208 1.12 17.23 -2.25
CA LEU A 208 1.94 16.58 -3.27
C LEU A 208 2.98 15.67 -2.61
N PHE A 209 3.18 14.48 -3.16
CA PHE A 209 4.11 13.46 -2.67
C PHE A 209 5.16 13.10 -3.73
N THR A 210 5.27 11.83 -4.11
CA THR A 210 6.24 11.37 -5.12
C THR A 210 6.00 12.07 -6.46
N GLN A 211 7.07 12.56 -7.09
CA GLN A 211 7.06 13.08 -8.45
C GLN A 211 7.99 12.25 -9.33
N SER A 212 7.61 12.06 -10.59
CA SER A 212 8.46 11.48 -11.63
C SER A 212 7.91 11.89 -13.00
N ASN A 213 8.81 12.14 -13.96
CA ASN A 213 8.47 12.45 -15.35
C ASN A 213 7.41 13.55 -15.54
N GLY A 214 7.52 14.66 -14.79
CA GLY A 214 6.59 15.79 -14.87
C GLY A 214 5.18 15.46 -14.37
N ARG A 215 5.04 14.43 -13.55
CA ARG A 215 3.80 14.01 -12.88
C ARG A 215 4.08 13.79 -11.40
N GLY A 216 3.03 13.81 -10.58
CA GLY A 216 3.16 13.50 -9.16
C GLY A 216 1.89 12.92 -8.55
N ILE A 217 2.08 12.05 -7.56
CA ILE A 217 0.99 11.53 -6.74
C ILE A 217 0.61 12.61 -5.71
N ALA A 218 -0.68 12.90 -5.60
CA ALA A 218 -1.19 13.86 -4.65
C ALA A 218 -2.43 13.31 -3.93
N HIS A 219 -2.52 13.53 -2.62
CA HIS A 219 -3.78 13.35 -1.88
C HIS A 219 -4.55 14.65 -1.93
N VAL A 220 -5.73 14.65 -2.57
CA VAL A 220 -6.48 15.87 -2.85
C VAL A 220 -7.93 15.73 -2.44
N ARG A 221 -8.57 16.86 -2.24
CA ARG A 221 -10.02 16.98 -2.29
C ARG A 221 -10.44 17.18 -3.75
N PHE A 222 -11.15 16.22 -4.32
CA PHE A 222 -11.51 16.24 -5.74
C PHE A 222 -12.39 17.45 -6.10
N ASP A 223 -13.25 17.88 -5.16
CA ASP A 223 -14.09 19.08 -5.30
C ASP A 223 -13.30 20.40 -5.34
N ARG A 224 -12.00 20.37 -5.09
CA ARG A 224 -11.11 21.54 -5.07
C ARG A 224 -10.09 21.57 -6.20
N LEU A 225 -10.07 20.56 -7.06
CA LEU A 225 -9.22 20.53 -8.25
C LEU A 225 -9.66 21.61 -9.26
N GLY A 226 -8.71 22.16 -10.02
CA GLY A 226 -8.96 23.10 -11.11
C GLY A 226 -7.69 23.84 -11.53
N GLU A 227 -7.84 24.90 -12.32
CA GLU A 227 -6.72 25.72 -12.79
C GLU A 227 -6.06 26.52 -11.65
N GLY A 228 -4.78 26.88 -11.84
CA GLY A 228 -4.04 27.72 -10.89
C GLY A 228 -3.64 27.03 -9.59
N MET A 229 -3.50 25.70 -9.58
CA MET A 229 -2.99 24.99 -8.42
C MET A 229 -1.46 25.08 -8.34
N GLU A 230 -0.95 25.31 -7.14
CA GLU A 230 0.48 25.49 -6.87
C GLU A 230 0.92 24.65 -5.67
N ALA A 231 2.11 24.06 -5.76
CA ALA A 231 2.79 23.34 -4.69
C ALA A 231 4.18 23.95 -4.50
N GLY A 232 4.33 24.87 -3.54
CA GLY A 232 5.56 25.64 -3.41
C GLY A 232 5.81 26.47 -4.67
N ALA A 233 6.94 26.24 -5.35
CA ALA A 233 7.26 26.88 -6.63
C ALA A 233 6.75 26.10 -7.86
N ALA A 234 6.26 24.87 -7.67
CA ALA A 234 5.75 24.04 -8.76
C ALA A 234 4.28 24.35 -9.06
N ARG A 235 3.88 24.15 -10.32
CA ARG A 235 2.47 24.25 -10.74
C ARG A 235 1.89 22.86 -10.94
N ALA A 236 0.66 22.67 -10.50
CA ALA A 236 -0.06 21.41 -10.60
C ALA A 236 -1.30 21.54 -11.50
N PHE A 237 -1.54 20.52 -12.31
CA PHE A 237 -2.64 20.51 -13.28
C PHE A 237 -3.37 19.17 -13.22
N VAL A 238 -4.69 19.24 -13.38
CA VAL A 238 -5.52 18.05 -13.61
C VAL A 238 -5.24 17.54 -15.02
N GLU A 239 -5.25 16.23 -15.20
CA GLU A 239 -5.21 15.61 -16.54
C GLU A 239 -6.56 15.61 -17.24
#